data_AF-A0A9N9QV73-F1
#
_entry.id   AF-A0A9N9QV73-F1
#
_cell.length_a   1.000
_cell.length_b   1.000
_cell.length_c   1.000
_cell.angle_alpha   90.00
_cell.angle_beta   90.00
_cell.angle_gamma   90.00
#
_symmetry.space_group_name_H-M   'P 1'
#
loop_
_entity.id
_entity.type
_entity.pdbx_description
1 polymer ?
#
loop_
_entity_poly.entity_id
_entity_poly.type
_entity_poly.pdbx_seq_one_letter_code
_entity_poly.pdbx_strand_id
1 'polypeptide(L)'
;MYNLCHHDSRSYTDRQRSATSVETFVYNLSHHGPSSYPNGHVMTEECNQCVCKSGNWSCTERACAGVCGAWGDSHVDTFDGASYDFEGVCTYLLAKGVMDSSDGFDIEIQNVPCGTTGATCSKTTTLKVGGGGNQEVVSLTKDAPLPDVSKLKR
;
A
#
# COMPACT_ATOMS: atom_id res chain seq x y z
N MET A 1 -40.64 9.17 -2.70
CA MET A 1 -39.45 8.31 -2.84
C MET A 1 -38.28 9.06 -2.26
N TYR A 2 -37.60 8.53 -1.25
CA TYR A 2 -36.38 9.15 -0.73
C TYR A 2 -35.24 8.76 -1.66
N ASN A 3 -34.51 9.75 -2.19
CA ASN A 3 -33.31 9.48 -2.96
C ASN A 3 -32.18 9.16 -1.96
N LEU A 4 -31.92 7.87 -1.77
CA LEU A 4 -30.87 7.35 -0.89
C LEU A 4 -29.61 7.06 -1.70
N CYS A 5 -28.44 7.26 -1.10
CA CYS A 5 -27.18 6.84 -1.71
C CYS A 5 -26.86 5.39 -1.29
N HIS A 6 -26.29 4.62 -2.20
CA HIS A 6 -25.85 3.24 -1.95
C HIS A 6 -24.32 3.17 -1.92
N HIS A 7 -23.79 2.18 -1.20
CA HIS A 7 -22.36 1.89 -1.19
C HIS A 7 -22.03 1.16 -2.49
N ASP A 8 -21.43 1.84 -3.47
CA ASP A 8 -21.04 1.24 -4.74
C ASP A 8 -19.53 1.00 -4.75
N SER A 9 -19.13 -0.24 -4.50
CA SER A 9 -17.73 -0.65 -4.36
C SER A 9 -16.95 -0.69 -5.69
N ARG A 10 -17.53 -0.29 -6.82
CA ARG A 10 -16.94 -0.51 -8.17
C ARG A 10 -16.69 0.74 -9.01
N SER A 11 -17.00 1.94 -8.53
CA SER A 11 -17.12 3.10 -9.43
C SER A 11 -15.99 4.14 -9.37
N TYR A 12 -14.91 3.94 -8.60
CA TYR A 12 -13.86 4.97 -8.44
C TYR A 12 -12.40 4.48 -8.50
N THR A 13 -12.14 3.31 -9.09
CA THR A 13 -10.77 2.76 -9.21
C THR A 13 -9.93 3.37 -10.34
N ASP A 14 -10.23 4.57 -10.84
CA ASP A 14 -9.43 5.16 -11.92
C ASP A 14 -9.31 6.68 -11.81
N ARG A 15 -8.60 7.17 -10.78
CA ARG A 15 -7.96 8.50 -10.83
C ARG A 15 -6.65 8.52 -10.05
N GLN A 16 -5.56 8.41 -10.79
CA GLN A 16 -4.18 8.81 -10.48
C GLN A 16 -3.80 8.76 -8.99
N ARG A 17 -3.44 7.56 -8.50
CA ARG A 17 -2.74 7.43 -7.22
C ARG A 17 -1.30 7.93 -7.39
N SER A 18 -0.99 9.07 -6.77
CA SER A 18 0.36 9.62 -6.76
C SER A 18 1.22 8.85 -5.76
N ALA A 19 2.29 8.20 -6.25
CA ALA A 19 3.22 7.37 -5.48
C ALA A 19 4.22 8.19 -4.63
N THR A 20 3.77 9.28 -4.02
CA THR A 20 4.64 10.27 -3.35
C THR A 20 4.70 10.14 -1.83
N SER A 21 3.94 9.24 -1.21
CA SER A 21 4.02 8.99 0.23
C SER A 21 3.62 7.55 0.56
N VAL A 22 4.53 6.83 1.23
CA VAL A 22 4.27 5.49 1.80
C VAL A 22 3.84 5.71 3.24
N GLU A 23 2.61 5.32 3.59
CA GLU A 23 2.12 5.34 4.98
C GLU A 23 1.99 3.92 5.53
N THR A 24 2.24 3.75 6.82
CA THR A 24 2.26 2.45 7.50
C THR A 24 0.89 2.13 8.12
N PHE A 25 0.25 1.05 7.65
CA PHE A 25 -0.88 0.28 8.20
C PHE A 25 -2.18 0.99 8.65
N VAL A 26 -3.30 0.61 8.01
CA VAL A 26 -4.52 0.09 8.67
C VAL A 26 -5.16 -0.96 7.72
N TYR A 27 -5.30 -2.21 8.15
CA TYR A 27 -6.22 -3.14 7.46
C TYR A 27 -7.61 -2.51 7.51
N ASN A 28 -8.18 -2.18 6.35
CA ASN A 28 -9.56 -1.72 6.27
C ASN A 28 -10.46 -2.86 6.76
N LEU A 29 -10.84 -2.81 8.04
CA LEU A 29 -11.93 -3.61 8.59
C LEU A 29 -13.12 -3.37 7.68
N SER A 30 -13.60 -4.42 7.02
CA SER A 30 -14.78 -4.39 6.16
C SER A 30 -15.89 -3.62 6.86
N HIS A 31 -16.12 -2.38 6.44
CA HIS A 31 -17.20 -1.56 6.97
C HIS A 31 -18.50 -2.18 6.45
N HIS A 32 -19.08 -3.10 7.22
CA HIS A 32 -20.46 -3.54 7.04
C HIS A 32 -21.40 -2.42 7.49
N GLY A 33 -21.32 -1.28 6.79
CA GLY A 33 -22.26 -0.18 6.93
C GLY A 33 -23.64 -0.57 6.38
N PRO A 34 -24.67 0.24 6.67
CA PRO A 34 -25.99 0.03 6.10
C PRO A 34 -25.95 0.12 4.57
N SER A 35 -26.78 -0.67 3.88
CA SER A 35 -26.81 -0.72 2.41
C SER A 35 -27.28 0.58 1.73
N SER A 36 -27.78 1.56 2.50
CA SER A 36 -28.31 2.83 1.99
C SER A 36 -28.19 3.96 3.00
N TYR A 37 -27.96 5.19 2.51
CA TYR A 37 -27.70 6.37 3.32
C TYR A 37 -28.63 7.54 2.95
N PRO A 38 -29.14 8.30 3.94
CA PRO A 38 -30.00 9.45 3.69
C PRO A 38 -29.24 10.64 3.09
N ASN A 39 -29.98 11.55 2.44
CA ASN A 39 -29.44 12.83 1.95
C ASN A 39 -28.81 13.62 3.12
N GLY A 40 -27.64 14.21 2.88
CA GLY A 40 -26.83 14.88 3.88
C GLY A 40 -25.89 13.97 4.67
N HIS A 41 -26.00 12.64 4.53
CA HIS A 41 -25.06 11.71 5.16
C HIS A 41 -23.65 11.92 4.62
N VAL A 42 -22.68 11.90 5.53
CA VAL A 42 -21.26 12.07 5.21
C VAL A 42 -20.52 10.78 5.49
N MET A 43 -19.69 10.33 4.55
CA MET A 43 -18.75 9.25 4.75
C MET A 43 -17.36 9.67 4.28
N THR A 44 -16.36 8.93 4.74
CA THR A 44 -14.98 9.07 4.27
C THR A 44 -14.63 7.84 3.45
N GLU A 45 -14.08 8.04 2.26
CA GLU A 45 -13.56 6.99 1.40
C GLU A 45 -12.10 7.30 1.07
N GLU A 46 -11.21 6.38 1.41
CA GLU A 46 -9.76 6.63 1.50
C GLU A 46 -9.49 7.90 2.34
N CYS A 47 -9.13 9.02 1.71
CA CYS A 47 -8.94 10.33 2.34
C CYS A 47 -9.98 11.39 1.94
N ASN A 48 -10.93 11.02 1.08
CA ASN A 48 -11.94 11.92 0.52
C ASN A 48 -13.21 11.94 1.35
N GLN A 49 -13.80 13.13 1.50
CA GLN A 49 -15.08 13.30 2.19
C GLN A 49 -16.21 13.31 1.16
N CYS A 50 -17.17 12.41 1.32
CA CYS A 50 -18.30 12.20 0.42
C CYS A 50 -19.61 12.55 1.13
N VAL A 51 -20.44 13.37 0.48
CA VAL A 51 -21.77 13.76 0.98
C VAL A 51 -22.84 13.24 0.05
N CYS A 52 -23.82 12.52 0.60
CA CYS A 52 -24.97 12.05 -0.16
C CYS A 52 -25.87 13.24 -0.53
N LYS A 53 -25.99 13.54 -1.83
CA LYS A 53 -26.85 14.59 -2.36
C LYS A 53 -27.84 13.98 -3.34
N SER A 54 -29.11 13.91 -2.92
CA SER A 54 -30.22 13.48 -3.78
C SER A 54 -29.99 12.12 -4.47
N GLY A 55 -29.43 11.15 -3.74
CA GLY A 55 -29.18 9.79 -4.23
C GLY A 55 -27.83 9.59 -4.93
N ASN A 56 -27.00 10.62 -5.05
CA ASN A 56 -25.64 10.53 -5.58
C ASN A 56 -24.59 11.01 -4.57
N TRP A 57 -23.41 10.39 -4.57
CA TRP A 57 -22.28 10.81 -3.76
C TRP A 57 -21.56 11.99 -4.41
N SER A 58 -21.35 13.05 -3.62
CA SER A 58 -20.54 14.21 -3.99
C SER A 58 -19.30 14.22 -3.10
N CYS A 59 -18.16 13.84 -3.66
CA CYS A 59 -16.89 13.67 -2.95
C CYS A 59 -15.90 14.80 -3.24
N THR A 60 -14.96 15.02 -2.32
CA THR A 60 -13.74 15.78 -2.61
C THR A 60 -12.84 15.01 -3.57
N GLU A 61 -11.96 15.72 -4.28
CA GLU A 61 -10.99 15.13 -5.20
C GLU A 61 -9.55 15.38 -4.70
N ARG A 62 -9.20 14.79 -3.56
CA ARG A 62 -7.84 14.82 -2.99
C ARG A 62 -7.05 13.63 -3.49
N ALA A 63 -5.78 13.86 -3.82
CA ALA A 63 -4.82 12.78 -4.00
C ALA A 63 -4.55 12.12 -2.64
N CYS A 64 -4.92 10.85 -2.51
CA CYS A 64 -4.69 10.05 -1.32
C CYS A 64 -3.38 9.27 -1.44
N ALA A 65 -2.78 8.92 -0.29
CA ALA A 65 -1.64 8.01 -0.27
C ALA A 65 -2.06 6.64 -0.83
N GLY A 66 -1.20 6.05 -1.66
CA GLY A 66 -1.35 4.67 -2.12
C GLY A 66 -0.70 3.70 -1.15
N VAL A 67 -1.21 2.47 -1.10
CA VAL A 67 -0.60 1.37 -0.34
C VAL A 67 -0.23 0.26 -1.31
N CYS A 68 1.00 -0.23 -1.23
CA CYS A 68 1.39 -1.51 -1.83
C CYS A 68 1.51 -2.56 -0.72
N GLY A 69 1.17 -3.81 -1.04
CA GLY A 69 1.25 -4.93 -0.11
C GLY A 69 1.95 -6.11 -0.76
N ALA A 70 2.69 -6.87 0.03
CA ALA A 70 3.18 -8.19 -0.35
C ALA A 70 2.98 -9.15 0.82
N TRP A 71 2.34 -10.30 0.60
CA TRP A 71 2.07 -11.27 1.65
C TRP A 71 2.01 -12.71 1.13
N GLY A 72 2.16 -13.66 2.06
CA GLY A 72 2.17 -15.08 1.72
C GLY A 72 3.35 -15.45 0.82
N ASP A 73 3.06 -16.30 -0.16
CA ASP A 73 4.07 -16.92 -1.02
C ASP A 73 4.30 -16.15 -2.34
N SER A 74 3.30 -15.37 -2.79
CA SER A 74 3.34 -14.74 -4.12
C SER A 74 2.47 -13.49 -4.30
N HIS A 75 1.61 -13.14 -3.34
CA HIS A 75 0.61 -12.09 -3.54
C HIS A 75 1.22 -10.70 -3.40
N VAL A 76 0.95 -9.85 -4.39
CA VAL A 76 1.36 -8.45 -4.43
C VAL A 76 0.18 -7.58 -4.81
N ASP A 77 -0.11 -6.57 -4.00
CA ASP A 77 -1.00 -5.46 -4.34
C ASP A 77 -0.16 -4.23 -4.68
N THR A 78 -0.43 -3.61 -5.81
CA THR A 78 0.24 -2.39 -6.27
C THR A 78 -0.43 -1.13 -5.73
N PHE A 79 0.29 0.00 -5.78
CA PHE A 79 -0.23 1.28 -5.32
C PHE A 79 -1.53 1.69 -6.00
N ASP A 80 -1.74 1.34 -7.26
CA ASP A 80 -2.96 1.57 -8.07
C ASP A 80 -4.08 0.54 -7.84
N GLY A 81 -3.88 -0.43 -6.94
CA GLY A 81 -4.90 -1.37 -6.51
C GLY A 81 -5.04 -2.60 -7.42
N ALA A 82 -4.05 -2.88 -8.27
CA ALA A 82 -3.98 -4.12 -9.01
C ALA A 82 -3.34 -5.22 -8.16
N SER A 83 -3.87 -6.43 -8.27
CA SER A 83 -3.38 -7.61 -7.54
C SER A 83 -2.73 -8.61 -8.49
N TYR A 84 -1.58 -9.13 -8.10
CA TYR A 84 -0.78 -10.08 -8.87
C TYR A 84 -0.27 -11.22 -7.99
N ASP A 85 -0.13 -12.39 -8.60
CA ASP A 85 0.58 -13.52 -8.01
C ASP A 85 1.91 -13.71 -8.72
N PHE A 86 3.00 -13.71 -7.95
CA PHE A 86 4.36 -13.78 -8.46
C PHE A 86 5.24 -14.76 -7.66
N GLU A 87 5.53 -15.93 -8.25
CA GLU A 87 6.22 -17.06 -7.62
C GLU A 87 7.68 -17.20 -8.08
N GLY A 88 8.48 -16.15 -7.91
CA GLY A 88 9.88 -16.15 -8.33
C GLY A 88 10.87 -16.20 -7.16
N VAL A 89 11.91 -17.03 -7.26
CA VAL A 89 13.06 -17.02 -6.33
C VAL A 89 14.11 -16.00 -6.78
N CYS A 90 14.11 -14.82 -6.16
CA CYS A 90 15.12 -13.78 -6.37
C CYS A 90 14.97 -12.66 -5.33
N THR A 91 15.75 -11.59 -5.50
CA THR A 91 15.47 -10.29 -4.87
C THR A 91 14.74 -9.41 -5.88
N TYR A 92 13.60 -8.86 -5.47
CA TYR A 92 12.75 -8.01 -6.30
C TYR A 92 12.64 -6.61 -5.71
N LEU A 93 12.58 -5.62 -6.59
CA LEU A 93 12.32 -4.23 -6.23
C LEU A 93 10.80 -4.02 -6.14
N LEU A 94 10.30 -3.74 -4.95
CA LEU A 94 8.89 -3.43 -4.71
C LEU A 94 8.57 -1.97 -5.01
N ALA A 95 9.45 -1.07 -4.57
CA ALA A 95 9.28 0.37 -4.78
C ALA A 95 10.64 1.06 -4.87
N LYS A 96 10.71 2.08 -5.72
CA LYS A 96 11.85 2.99 -5.84
C LYS A 96 11.34 4.41 -5.97
N GLY A 97 11.84 5.29 -5.11
CA GLY A 97 11.62 6.73 -5.21
C GLY A 97 12.92 7.44 -5.51
N VAL A 98 12.90 8.38 -6.44
CA VAL A 98 14.03 9.27 -6.73
C VAL A 98 13.58 10.68 -6.41
N MET A 99 14.29 11.36 -5.51
CA MET A 99 14.03 12.75 -5.16
C MET A 99 14.91 13.67 -6.01
N ASP A 100 16.23 13.49 -5.92
CA ASP A 100 17.25 14.20 -6.69
C ASP A 100 18.22 13.19 -7.34
N SER A 101 19.21 13.65 -8.14
CA SER A 101 20.14 12.77 -8.88
C SER A 101 20.96 11.81 -8.02
N SER A 102 20.99 12.00 -6.70
CA SER A 102 21.74 11.19 -5.75
C SER A 102 20.99 10.85 -4.47
N ASP A 103 19.67 11.04 -4.42
CA ASP A 103 18.90 10.78 -3.20
C ASP A 103 17.54 10.15 -3.52
N GLY A 104 17.09 9.27 -2.64
CA GLY A 104 15.93 8.43 -2.89
C GLY A 104 15.82 7.25 -1.92
N PHE A 105 14.97 6.31 -2.29
CA PHE A 105 14.83 5.06 -1.56
C PHE A 105 14.60 3.88 -2.49
N ASP A 106 14.99 2.70 -2.03
CA ASP A 106 14.69 1.40 -2.63
C ASP A 106 14.07 0.50 -1.55
N ILE A 107 12.98 -0.18 -1.88
CA ILE A 107 12.37 -1.23 -1.06
C ILE A 107 12.48 -2.53 -1.84
N GLU A 108 13.24 -3.48 -1.29
CA GLU A 108 13.48 -4.79 -1.87
C GLU A 108 12.87 -5.91 -1.02
N ILE A 109 12.37 -6.94 -1.68
CA ILE A 109 11.94 -8.19 -1.05
C ILE A 109 12.75 -9.36 -1.60
N GLN A 110 13.31 -10.16 -0.71
CA GLN A 110 14.02 -11.38 -1.06
C GLN A 110 13.13 -12.58 -0.82
N ASN A 111 12.89 -13.30 -1.90
CA ASN A 111 12.11 -14.51 -1.96
C ASN A 111 13.05 -15.71 -2.11
N VAL A 112 12.88 -16.71 -1.24
CA VAL A 112 13.71 -17.93 -1.20
C VAL A 112 12.85 -19.18 -1.30
N PRO A 113 13.39 -20.32 -1.76
CA PRO A 113 12.68 -21.58 -1.68
C PRO A 113 12.37 -21.92 -0.22
N CYS A 114 11.14 -22.34 0.04
CA CYS A 114 10.69 -22.79 1.35
C CYS A 114 9.77 -24.01 1.21
N GLY A 115 9.69 -24.83 2.27
CA GLY A 115 8.92 -26.07 2.23
C GLY A 115 9.51 -27.13 1.29
N THR A 116 8.69 -28.08 0.87
CA THR A 116 9.10 -29.25 0.04
C THR A 116 8.44 -29.31 -1.33
N THR A 117 7.49 -28.42 -1.60
CA THR A 117 6.66 -28.40 -2.81
C THR A 117 7.14 -27.41 -3.87
N GLY A 118 8.31 -26.79 -3.68
CA GLY A 118 8.80 -25.72 -4.55
C GLY A 118 8.16 -24.35 -4.27
N ALA A 119 7.50 -24.19 -3.12
CA ALA A 119 6.97 -22.91 -2.68
C ALA A 119 8.09 -21.88 -2.46
N THR A 120 7.73 -20.61 -2.59
CA THR A 120 8.63 -19.49 -2.39
C THR A 120 8.10 -18.63 -1.25
N CYS A 121 8.96 -18.29 -0.30
CA CYS A 121 8.59 -17.46 0.85
C CYS A 121 9.43 -16.19 0.86
N SER A 122 8.80 -15.09 1.29
CA SER A 122 9.52 -13.87 1.65
C SER A 122 10.41 -14.14 2.87
N LYS A 123 11.72 -13.88 2.74
CA LYS A 123 12.70 -14.05 3.81
C LYS A 123 13.20 -12.73 4.38
N THR A 124 13.52 -11.78 3.51
CA THR A 124 14.11 -10.50 3.91
C THR A 124 13.43 -9.36 3.17
N THR A 125 13.10 -8.30 3.90
CA THR A 125 12.69 -7.01 3.33
C THR A 125 13.77 -5.99 3.66
N THR A 126 14.28 -5.29 2.65
CA THR A 126 15.36 -4.32 2.79
C THR A 126 14.90 -2.94 2.32
N LEU A 127 14.98 -1.97 3.21
CA LEU A 127 14.80 -0.56 2.92
C LEU A 127 16.18 0.09 2.81
N LYS A 128 16.44 0.74 1.68
CA LYS A 128 17.63 1.58 1.45
C LYS A 128 17.15 3.01 1.29
N VAL A 129 17.72 3.95 2.03
CA VAL A 129 17.38 5.39 1.96
C VAL A 129 18.66 6.20 1.82
N GLY A 130 18.62 7.28 1.06
CA GLY A 130 19.79 8.08 0.74
C GLY A 130 20.40 7.71 -0.61
N GLY A 131 21.50 8.36 -0.98
CA GLY A 131 22.31 7.90 -2.10
C GLY A 131 23.76 8.36 -2.06
N GLY A 132 24.53 7.87 -3.04
CA GLY A 132 25.99 7.93 -3.00
C GLY A 132 26.56 7.19 -1.79
N GLY A 133 27.52 7.80 -1.09
CA GLY A 133 28.17 7.22 0.09
C GLY A 133 27.39 7.35 1.42
N ASN A 134 26.20 7.97 1.40
CA ASN A 134 25.40 8.23 2.60
C ASN A 134 24.14 7.35 2.68
N GLN A 135 24.11 6.24 1.95
CA GLN A 135 22.97 5.33 1.97
C GLN A 135 22.88 4.59 3.31
N GLU A 136 21.69 4.61 3.90
CA GLU A 136 21.35 3.82 5.07
C GLU A 136 20.53 2.60 4.66
N VAL A 137 20.78 1.47 5.33
CA VAL A 137 20.14 0.19 4.99
C VAL A 137 19.56 -0.43 6.24
N VAL A 138 18.26 -0.73 6.20
CA VAL A 138 17.54 -1.46 7.24
C VAL A 138 16.97 -2.73 6.62
N SER A 139 17.31 -3.88 7.20
CA SER A 139 16.81 -5.18 6.74
C SER A 139 16.04 -5.89 7.84
N LEU A 140 14.81 -6.29 7.54
CA LEU A 140 13.99 -7.17 8.36
C LEU A 140 14.12 -8.57 7.80
N THR A 141 14.73 -9.49 8.55
CA THR A 141 14.92 -10.88 8.12
C THR A 141 14.17 -11.81 9.05
N LYS A 142 13.43 -12.75 8.46
CA LYS A 142 12.71 -13.79 9.21
C LYS A 142 13.68 -14.53 10.13
N ASP A 143 13.26 -14.72 11.38
CA ASP A 143 14.01 -15.40 12.45
C ASP A 143 15.34 -14.72 12.84
N ALA A 144 15.60 -13.49 12.38
CA ALA A 144 16.72 -12.67 12.83
C ALA A 144 16.25 -11.63 13.86
N PRO A 145 17.13 -11.20 14.79
CA PRO A 145 16.86 -10.06 15.65
C PRO A 145 16.53 -8.80 14.84
N LEU A 146 15.66 -7.95 15.38
CA LEU A 146 15.36 -6.66 14.78
C LEU A 146 16.63 -5.81 14.68
N PRO A 147 16.84 -5.08 13.57
CA PRO A 147 18.00 -4.22 13.40
C PRO A 147 17.99 -3.10 14.45
N ASP A 148 19.17 -2.75 14.95
CA ASP A 148 19.35 -1.66 15.90
C ASP A 148 19.22 -0.30 15.19
N VAL A 149 18.01 0.25 15.23
CA VAL A 149 17.67 1.53 14.59
C VAL A 149 18.27 2.76 15.30
N SER A 150 18.89 2.59 16.48
CA SER A 150 19.50 3.71 17.21
C SER A 150 20.75 4.28 16.52
N LYS A 151 21.30 3.55 15.55
CA LYS A 151 22.51 3.91 14.80
C LYS A 151 22.23 4.54 13.43
N LEU A 152 20.96 4.67 13.06
CA LEU A 152 20.54 5.36 11.84
C LEU A 152 20.75 6.87 12.01
N LYS A 153 21.33 7.52 11.00
CA LYS A 153 21.54 8.97 10.99
C LYS A 153 20.19 9.62 10.69
N ARG A 154 19.66 10.36 11.68
CA ARG A 154 18.50 11.23 11.50
C ARG A 154 18.87 12.56 10.89
#